data_AF-F0WTS6-F1
#
_entry.id   AF-F0WTS6-F1
#
_cell.length_a   1.000
_cell.length_b   1.000
_cell.length_c   1.000
_cell.angle_alpha   90.00
_cell.angle_beta   90.00
_cell.angle_gamma   90.00
#
_symmetry.space_group_name_H-M   'P 1'
#
loop_
_entity.id
_entity.type
_entity.pdbx_description
1 polymer ?
#
loop_
_entity_poly.entity_id
_entity_poly.type
_entity_poly.pdbx_seq_one_letter_code
_entity_poly.pdbx_strand_id
1 'polypeptide(L)'
;MSSDGLRPMDVVAFGQRNPTNRMKCLHSLGAFREPHVIIWSKDVFVNREFRGELCRFQIHFSEAVGDLISEDIEVTGPAKIEKFTALQKDLYAMILRIHGAGVITLRVPPNVTVRSNRSTATNVHNTASKVFQFIARRTTSQQII
;
A
#
# COMPACT_ATOMS: atom_id res chain seq x y z
N MET A 1 9.36 32.63 26.59
CA MET A 1 8.20 31.80 26.24
C MET A 1 8.40 31.35 24.80
N SER A 2 8.88 30.12 24.60
CA SER A 2 8.99 29.57 23.25
C SER A 2 7.57 29.35 22.75
N SER A 3 7.18 29.98 21.64
CA SER A 3 5.98 29.54 20.96
C SER A 3 6.27 28.13 20.48
N ASP A 4 5.64 27.14 21.09
CA ASP A 4 5.55 25.78 20.56
C ASP A 4 4.68 25.85 19.29
N GLY A 5 5.23 26.48 18.26
CA GLY A 5 4.62 26.60 16.95
C GLY A 5 4.51 25.22 16.35
N LEU A 6 3.35 24.92 15.76
CA LEU A 6 3.17 23.69 14.98
C LEU A 6 4.23 23.65 13.89
N ARG A 7 4.96 22.53 13.78
CA ARG A 7 5.92 22.38 12.69
C ARG A 7 5.13 22.37 11.37
N PRO A 8 5.68 22.89 10.26
CA PRO A 8 5.00 22.88 8.97
C PRO A 8 4.47 21.49 8.56
N MET A 9 5.19 20.43 8.94
CA MET A 9 4.78 19.04 8.73
C MET A 9 3.49 18.68 9.46
N ASP A 10 3.30 19.17 10.69
CA ASP A 10 2.13 18.86 11.52
C ASP A 10 0.87 19.53 10.94
N VAL A 11 1.01 20.76 10.41
CA VAL A 11 -0.08 21.50 9.75
C VAL A 11 -0.48 20.87 8.41
N VAL A 12 0.50 20.54 7.56
CA VAL A 12 0.23 19.94 6.24
C VAL A 12 -0.38 18.56 6.36
N ALA A 13 0.07 17.76 7.34
CA ALA A 13 -0.48 16.46 7.62
C ALA A 13 -1.94 16.51 8.11
N PHE A 14 -2.32 17.56 8.84
CA PHE A 14 -3.67 17.75 9.37
C PHE A 14 -4.69 18.05 8.27
N GLY A 15 -4.30 18.78 7.21
CA GLY A 15 -5.19 19.11 6.09
C GLY A 15 -5.48 17.95 5.12
N GLN A 16 -4.66 16.90 5.11
CA GLN A 16 -4.73 15.81 4.12
C GLN A 16 -5.54 14.61 4.64
N ARG A 17 -6.81 14.52 4.24
CA ARG A 17 -7.69 13.37 4.56
C ARG A 17 -7.32 12.08 3.83
N ASN A 18 -6.70 12.20 2.64
CA ASN A 18 -6.23 11.05 1.89
C ASN A 18 -4.86 10.61 2.45
N PRO A 19 -4.72 9.37 2.97
CA PRO A 19 -3.49 8.92 3.60
C PRO A 19 -2.31 8.86 2.63
N THR A 20 -2.55 8.57 1.34
CA THR A 20 -1.52 8.59 0.30
C THR A 20 -1.00 10.01 0.07
N ASN A 21 -1.90 10.99 -0.10
CA ASN A 21 -1.48 12.39 -0.28
C ASN A 21 -0.71 12.88 0.94
N ARG A 22 -1.20 12.57 2.15
CA ARG A 22 -0.54 12.89 3.41
C ARG A 22 0.89 12.31 3.46
N MET A 23 1.07 11.04 3.09
CA MET A 23 2.38 10.40 3.04
C MET A 23 3.33 11.10 2.06
N LYS A 24 2.87 11.40 0.83
CA LYS A 24 3.70 12.09 -0.17
C LYS A 24 4.08 13.51 0.25
N CYS A 25 3.15 14.25 0.86
CA CYS A 25 3.44 15.57 1.42
C CYS A 25 4.48 15.51 2.54
N LEU A 26 4.32 14.57 3.49
CA LEU A 26 5.28 14.37 4.58
C LEU A 26 6.67 14.04 4.05
N HIS A 27 6.77 13.15 3.05
CA HIS A 27 8.04 12.87 2.39
C HIS A 27 8.66 14.12 1.76
N SER A 28 7.87 14.87 0.99
CA SER A 28 8.34 16.09 0.30
C SER A 28 8.83 17.17 1.26
N LEU A 29 8.35 17.17 2.51
CA LEU A 29 8.80 18.06 3.58
C LEU A 29 9.99 17.52 4.38
N GLY A 30 10.58 16.38 3.96
CA GLY A 30 11.72 15.78 4.63
C GLY A 30 11.39 15.02 5.92
N ALA A 31 10.11 14.71 6.17
CA ALA A 31 9.71 13.96 7.36
C ALA A 31 10.21 12.51 7.35
N PHE A 32 10.44 11.95 6.15
CA PHE A 32 10.80 10.56 5.95
C PHE A 32 12.19 10.44 5.35
N ARG A 33 13.03 9.63 5.99
CA ARG A 33 14.37 9.29 5.49
C ARG A 33 14.35 8.16 4.46
N GLU A 34 13.32 7.31 4.53
CA GLU A 34 13.14 6.10 3.74
C GLU A 34 11.80 6.15 2.97
N PRO A 35 11.70 5.46 1.81
CA PRO A 35 10.44 5.30 1.10
C PRO A 35 9.38 4.63 1.99
N HIS A 36 8.26 5.31 2.21
CA HIS A 36 7.10 4.76 2.93
C HIS A 36 6.10 4.18 1.95
N VAL A 37 5.34 3.17 2.38
CA VAL A 37 4.42 2.42 1.52
C VAL A 37 3.02 2.29 2.14
N ILE A 38 2.01 2.50 1.30
CA ILE A 38 0.60 2.34 1.63
C ILE A 38 -0.05 1.39 0.61
N ILE A 39 -0.71 0.35 1.12
CA ILE A 39 -1.60 -0.52 0.34
C ILE A 39 -3.03 0.02 0.49
N TRP A 40 -3.73 0.15 -0.63
CA TRP A 40 -5.10 0.64 -0.67
C TRP A 40 -5.96 -0.14 -1.65
N SER A 41 -7.24 -0.31 -1.35
CA SER A 41 -8.25 -0.83 -2.27
C SER A 41 -9.56 -0.07 -2.10
N LYS A 42 -10.20 0.24 -3.22
CA LYS A 42 -11.57 0.76 -3.24
C LYS A 42 -12.59 -0.32 -2.90
N ASP A 43 -12.29 -1.57 -3.26
CA ASP A 43 -13.24 -2.69 -3.22
C ASP A 43 -13.47 -3.20 -1.79
N VAL A 44 -12.58 -2.87 -0.86
CA VAL A 44 -12.53 -3.40 0.51
C VAL A 44 -12.89 -2.33 1.56
N PHE A 45 -13.19 -1.11 1.12
CA PHE A 45 -13.15 0.07 2.00
C PHE A 45 -14.27 0.09 3.07
N VAL A 46 -15.42 -0.55 2.81
CA VAL A 46 -16.55 -0.59 3.73
C VAL A 46 -16.54 -1.91 4.51
N ASN A 47 -16.41 -1.84 5.84
CA ASN A 47 -16.38 -2.97 6.77
C ASN A 47 -15.25 -3.99 6.60
N ARG A 48 -14.26 -3.72 5.72
CA ARG A 48 -13.17 -4.65 5.40
C ARG A 48 -13.68 -6.02 4.95
N GLU A 49 -14.83 -6.05 4.27
CA GLU A 49 -15.34 -7.26 3.66
C GLU A 49 -15.25 -7.15 2.14
N PHE A 50 -14.98 -8.27 1.48
CA PHE A 50 -14.99 -8.38 0.03
C PHE A 50 -15.81 -9.59 -0.42
N ARG A 51 -16.67 -9.38 -1.43
CA ARG A 51 -17.57 -10.38 -2.01
C ARG A 51 -17.33 -10.46 -3.52
N GLY A 52 -16.33 -11.23 -3.91
CA GLY A 52 -15.94 -11.40 -5.30
C GLY A 52 -14.74 -12.31 -5.45
N GLU A 53 -14.34 -12.54 -6.69
CA GLU A 53 -13.18 -13.39 -7.01
C GLU A 53 -11.91 -12.58 -7.27
N LEU A 54 -12.04 -11.35 -7.80
CA LEU A 54 -10.91 -10.49 -8.16
C LEU A 54 -10.99 -9.16 -7.41
N CYS A 55 -10.00 -8.91 -6.56
CA CYS A 55 -9.92 -7.69 -5.77
C CYS A 55 -8.73 -6.84 -6.24
N ARG A 56 -8.96 -5.55 -6.53
CA ARG A 56 -7.91 -4.66 -7.01
C ARG A 56 -7.29 -3.87 -5.87
N PHE A 57 -5.96 -3.82 -5.86
CA PHE A 57 -5.16 -3.03 -4.94
C PHE A 57 -4.26 -2.06 -5.68
N GLN A 58 -3.98 -0.95 -5.03
CA GLN A 58 -2.93 -0.01 -5.37
C GLN A 58 -1.90 0.01 -4.25
N ILE A 59 -0.63 -0.03 -4.61
CA ILE A 59 0.49 0.10 -3.70
C ILE A 59 1.18 1.41 -4.05
N HIS A 60 1.16 2.34 -3.10
CA HIS A 60 1.71 3.67 -3.26
C HIS A 60 2.97 3.79 -2.41
N PHE A 61 4.04 4.27 -3.01
CA PHE A 61 5.24 4.70 -2.31
C PHE A 61 5.24 6.22 -2.13
N SER A 62 5.97 6.69 -1.12
CA SER A 62 6.13 8.11 -0.85
C SER A 62 7.04 8.81 -1.86
N GLU A 63 7.85 8.03 -2.58
CA GLU A 63 8.82 8.46 -3.59
C GLU A 63 9.04 7.36 -4.62
N ALA A 64 9.80 7.64 -5.67
CA ALA A 64 10.13 6.68 -6.71
C ALA A 64 11.00 5.53 -6.15
N VAL A 65 10.57 4.29 -6.39
CA VAL A 65 11.28 3.08 -5.99
C VAL A 65 11.51 2.16 -7.19
N GLY A 66 12.62 1.43 -7.16
CA GLY A 66 12.96 0.39 -8.13
C GLY A 66 12.73 -1.00 -7.55
N ASP A 67 12.78 -1.98 -8.45
CA ASP A 67 12.95 -3.41 -8.15
C ASP A 67 11.83 -4.10 -7.36
N LEU A 68 10.66 -3.47 -7.20
CA LEU A 68 9.51 -4.15 -6.61
C LEU A 68 8.91 -5.18 -7.57
N ILE A 69 8.87 -6.43 -7.15
CA ILE A 69 8.20 -7.53 -7.86
C ILE A 69 7.06 -8.13 -7.02
N SER A 70 6.26 -9.02 -7.61
CA SER A 70 5.10 -9.63 -6.94
C SER A 70 5.51 -10.50 -5.74
N GLU A 71 6.66 -11.14 -5.82
CA GLU A 71 7.21 -12.07 -4.84
C GLU A 71 7.62 -11.35 -3.55
N ASP A 72 7.86 -10.04 -3.62
CA ASP A 72 8.15 -9.18 -2.48
C ASP A 72 6.92 -8.88 -1.63
N ILE A 73 5.72 -9.23 -2.09
CA ILE A 73 4.47 -8.94 -1.38
C ILE A 73 4.05 -10.16 -0.59
N GLU A 74 4.02 -10.02 0.73
CA GLU A 74 3.48 -11.04 1.63
C GLU A 74 1.95 -11.07 1.50
N VAL A 75 1.43 -12.21 1.04
CA VAL A 75 0.00 -12.50 0.98
C VAL A 75 -0.29 -13.75 1.80
N THR A 76 -1.23 -13.65 2.74
CA THR A 76 -1.72 -14.82 3.50
C THR A 76 -3.24 -14.94 3.40
N GLY A 77 -3.75 -16.16 3.61
CA GLY A 77 -5.16 -16.49 3.50
C GLY A 77 -5.55 -17.10 2.15
N PRO A 78 -6.86 -17.20 1.84
CA PRO A 78 -7.38 -17.87 0.65
C PRO A 78 -7.28 -16.98 -0.60
N ALA A 79 -6.09 -16.47 -0.90
CA ALA A 79 -5.84 -15.58 -2.02
C ALA A 79 -4.45 -15.75 -2.63
N LYS A 80 -4.29 -15.34 -3.90
CA LYS A 80 -3.00 -15.29 -4.60
C LYS A 80 -2.93 -14.07 -5.51
N ILE A 81 -1.72 -13.55 -5.74
CA ILE A 81 -1.51 -12.49 -6.73
C ILE A 81 -1.72 -13.09 -8.12
N GLU A 82 -2.65 -12.50 -8.88
CA GLU A 82 -2.91 -12.90 -10.27
C GLU A 82 -2.20 -11.97 -11.26
N LYS A 83 -2.14 -10.67 -10.94
CA LYS A 83 -1.45 -9.69 -11.77
C LYS A 83 -0.77 -8.65 -10.90
N PHE A 84 0.44 -8.26 -11.29
CA PHE A 84 1.18 -7.17 -10.70
C PHE A 84 1.76 -6.29 -11.80
N THR A 85 1.64 -4.96 -11.68
CA THR A 85 2.04 -4.04 -12.73
C THR A 85 2.46 -2.70 -12.15
N ALA A 86 3.68 -2.24 -12.48
CA ALA A 86 4.09 -0.86 -12.24
C ALA A 86 3.32 0.08 -13.16
N LEU A 87 2.60 1.05 -12.58
CA LEU A 87 1.89 2.08 -13.33
C LEU A 87 2.72 3.36 -13.44
N GLN A 88 3.46 3.69 -12.38
CA GLN A 88 4.40 4.79 -12.28
C GLN A 88 5.57 4.36 -11.38
N LYS A 89 6.60 5.18 -11.26
CA LYS A 89 7.80 4.87 -10.45
C LYS A 89 7.51 4.71 -8.95
N ASP A 90 6.37 5.18 -8.48
CA ASP A 90 5.93 5.15 -7.08
C ASP A 90 4.51 4.56 -6.92
N LEU A 91 3.95 3.97 -7.98
CA LEU A 91 2.59 3.44 -8.00
C LEU A 91 2.52 2.11 -8.73
N TYR A 92 2.04 1.09 -8.03
CA TYR A 92 1.85 -0.25 -8.55
C TYR A 92 0.39 -0.66 -8.41
N ALA A 93 -0.11 -1.42 -9.38
CA ALA A 93 -1.40 -2.07 -9.33
C ALA A 93 -1.23 -3.58 -9.13
N MET A 94 -2.03 -4.14 -8.24
CA MET A 94 -2.05 -5.57 -7.95
C MET A 94 -3.50 -6.07 -8.06
N ILE A 95 -3.70 -7.21 -8.72
CA ILE A 95 -4.97 -7.94 -8.74
C ILE A 95 -4.77 -9.21 -7.92
N LEU A 96 -5.63 -9.37 -6.92
CA LEU A 96 -5.63 -10.53 -6.06
C LEU A 96 -6.80 -11.44 -6.43
N ARG A 97 -6.51 -12.71 -6.75
CA ARG A 97 -7.52 -13.75 -6.94
C ARG A 97 -7.83 -14.44 -5.62
N ILE A 98 -9.09 -14.38 -5.22
CA ILE A 98 -9.60 -14.95 -3.98
C ILE A 98 -10.29 -16.27 -4.32
N HIS A 99 -9.86 -17.35 -3.70
CA HIS A 99 -10.30 -18.71 -4.00
C HIS A 99 -11.07 -19.37 -2.85
N GLY A 100 -11.30 -18.65 -1.76
CA GLY A 100 -12.04 -19.13 -0.60
C GLY A 100 -12.49 -18.02 0.33
N ALA A 101 -13.25 -18.38 1.36
CA ALA A 101 -13.65 -17.47 2.42
C ALA A 101 -12.61 -17.49 3.56
N GLY A 102 -12.38 -16.35 4.18
CA GLY A 102 -11.43 -16.24 5.29
C GLY A 102 -10.79 -14.86 5.40
N VAL A 103 -9.93 -14.72 6.40
CA VAL A 103 -9.11 -13.51 6.57
C VAL A 103 -7.97 -13.55 5.56
N ILE A 104 -7.78 -12.43 4.86
CA ILE A 104 -6.65 -12.19 3.96
C ILE A 104 -5.83 -11.05 4.54
N THR A 105 -4.50 -11.22 4.53
CA THR A 105 -3.57 -10.14 4.88
C THR A 105 -2.60 -9.88 3.74
N LEU A 106 -2.26 -8.61 3.57
CA LEU A 106 -1.31 -8.11 2.57
C LEU A 106 -0.29 -7.21 3.27
N ARG A 107 0.99 -7.37 2.94
CA ARG A 107 2.06 -6.54 3.46
C ARG A 107 3.19 -6.42 2.44
N VAL A 108 3.76 -5.22 2.33
CA VAL A 108 5.08 -5.02 1.71
C VAL A 108 6.11 -5.01 2.84
N PRO A 109 7.03 -6.00 2.91
CA PRO A 109 8.08 -6.05 3.92
C PRO A 109 9.04 -4.86 3.79
N PRO A 110 9.83 -4.56 4.83
CA PRO A 110 10.91 -3.60 4.70
C PRO A 110 12.00 -4.16 3.79
N ASN A 111 12.80 -3.28 3.19
CA ASN A 111 14.00 -3.63 2.43
C ASN A 111 13.81 -4.42 1.13
N VAL A 112 12.58 -4.49 0.60
CA VAL A 112 12.31 -5.17 -0.68
C VAL A 112 12.43 -4.26 -1.90
N THR A 113 12.41 -2.94 -1.69
CA THR A 113 12.60 -1.95 -2.76
C THR A 113 13.71 -0.97 -2.39
N VAL A 114 14.29 -0.35 -3.41
CA VAL A 114 15.34 0.67 -3.26
C VAL A 114 14.87 1.98 -3.88
N ARG A 115 15.18 3.10 -3.22
CA ARG A 115 15.00 4.44 -3.79
C ARG A 115 15.63 4.50 -5.18
N SER A 116 14.83 4.90 -6.16
CA SER A 116 15.29 5.14 -7.53
C SER A 116 16.01 6.50 -7.62
N ASN A 117 17.19 6.62 -7.02
CA ASN A 117 18.05 7.79 -7.15
C ASN A 117 19.16 7.53 -8.16
N ARG A 118 19.33 8.44 -9.13
CA ARG A 118 20.40 8.36 -10.14
C ARG A 118 21.75 8.93 -9.68
N SER A 119 21.86 9.40 -8.43
CA SER A 119 22.98 10.28 -8.01
C SER A 119 23.54 10.09 -6.60
N THR A 120 23.15 9.05 -5.85
CA THR A 120 23.71 8.81 -4.50
C THR A 120 24.13 7.36 -4.35
N ALA A 121 25.39 7.12 -3.97
CA ALA A 121 26.00 5.79 -3.81
C ALA A 121 25.40 4.94 -2.66
N THR A 122 24.46 5.49 -1.90
CA THR A 122 23.80 4.81 -0.78
C THR A 122 22.43 4.29 -1.22
N ASN A 123 22.28 2.96 -1.24
CA ASN A 123 20.98 2.33 -1.42
C ASN A 123 20.11 2.61 -0.18
N VAL A 124 18.99 3.32 -0.38
CA VAL A 124 18.01 3.57 0.69
C VAL A 124 16.81 2.68 0.44
N HIS A 125 16.52 1.83 1.42
CA HIS A 125 15.49 0.81 1.36
C HIS A 125 14.14 1.32 1.90
N ASN A 126 13.03 0.74 1.43
CA ASN A 126 11.71 1.10 1.94
C ASN A 126 11.46 0.62 3.37
N THR A 127 10.60 1.36 4.07
CA THR A 127 9.97 0.90 5.30
C THR A 127 8.95 -0.20 5.01
N ALA A 128 8.61 -1.00 6.02
CA ALA A 128 7.47 -1.90 5.92
C ALA A 128 6.15 -1.13 5.71
N SER A 129 5.22 -1.71 4.98
CA SER A 129 3.84 -1.22 4.97
C SER A 129 3.13 -1.59 6.27
N LYS A 130 2.06 -0.86 6.59
CA LYS A 130 1.05 -1.38 7.51
C LYS A 130 0.45 -2.64 6.92
N VAL A 131 0.11 -3.61 7.78
CA VAL A 131 -0.64 -4.80 7.36
C VAL A 131 -2.03 -4.37 6.92
N PHE A 132 -2.37 -4.68 5.68
CA PHE A 132 -3.71 -4.50 5.15
C PHE A 132 -4.48 -5.81 5.31
N GLN A 133 -5.55 -5.81 6.09
CA GLN A 133 -6.31 -7.01 6.42
C GLN A 133 -7.79 -6.83 6.08
N PHE A 134 -8.40 -7.86 5.49
CA PHE A 134 -9.82 -7.92 5.17
C PHE A 134 -10.37 -9.34 5.17
N ILE A 135 -11.69 -9.46 5.13
CA ILE A 135 -12.43 -10.73 5.14
C ILE A 135 -13.00 -10.98 3.75
N ALA A 136 -12.57 -12.07 3.12
CA ALA A 136 -13.24 -12.60 1.94
C ALA A 136 -14.47 -13.40 2.35
N ARG A 137 -15.61 -13.10 1.75
CA ARG A 137 -16.84 -13.89 1.84
C ARG A 137 -17.06 -14.58 0.51
N ARG A 138 -17.40 -15.86 0.53
CA ARG A 138 -17.78 -16.59 -0.68
C ARG A 138 -19.08 -15.98 -1.19
N THR A 139 -19.12 -15.56 -2.46
CA THR A 139 -20.37 -15.25 -3.12
C THR A 139 -21.10 -16.58 -3.29
N THR A 140 -22.15 -16.82 -2.49
CA THR A 140 -23.05 -17.93 -2.75
C THR A 140 -23.78 -17.58 -4.03
N SER A 141 -23.29 -18.08 -5.17
CA SER A 141 -24.10 -18.11 -6.38
C SER A 141 -25.35 -18.90 -6.02
N GLN A 142 -26.49 -18.22 -5.93
CA GLN A 142 -27.80 -18.86 -5.91
C GLN A 142 -27.85 -19.77 -7.13
N GLN A 143 -27.90 -21.09 -6.91
CA GLN A 143 -28.45 -22.00 -7.91
C GLN A 143 -29.90 -21.56 -8.13
N ILE A 144 -30.15 -20.92 -9.26
CA ILE A 144 -31.49 -20.74 -9.79
C ILE A 144 -31.93 -22.12 -10.30
N ILE A 145 -32.85 -22.71 -9.54
CA ILE A 145 -33.86 -23.76 -9.85
C ILE A 145 -33.39 -24.89 -10.79
#